data_AF-A0A3A6MQ49-F1
#
_entry.id   AF-A0A3A6MQ49-F1
#
_cell.length_a   1.000
_cell.length_b   1.000
_cell.length_c   1.000
_cell.angle_alpha   90.00
_cell.angle_beta   90.00
_cell.angle_gamma   90.00
#
_symmetry.space_group_name_H-M   'P 1'
#
loop_
_entity.id
_entity.type
_entity.pdbx_description
1 polymer ?
#
loop_
_entity_poly.entity_id
_entity_poly.type
_entity_poly.pdbx_seq_one_letter_code
_entity_poly.pdbx_strand_id
1 'polypeptide(L)'
;MIHKTLTKTIELGIRPERAFALLRDMERLFRLDPKWEVREVSPVNDPITNGGSVNVELVDDLTEKEYKDQLEVTPSGDHERLEIRYNQGWKKITVIEIRPSGSGSCINLSEAYALPEDVKPGHIEHLSREQTQWLKSIGQYLRLYEKSTLYRLLMRRLMNGIWLTMTPSQRRIALIIIIIQAGTLLAFGLGALLIWLKLLIESVL
;
A
#
# COMPACT_ATOMS: atom_id res chain seq x y z
N MET A 1 4.38 -26.95 15.00
CA MET A 1 4.21 -25.67 14.24
C MET A 1 2.85 -25.69 13.57
N ILE A 2 2.11 -24.57 13.61
CA ILE A 2 0.77 -24.44 13.03
C ILE A 2 0.89 -23.66 11.72
N HIS A 3 0.38 -24.25 10.63
CA HIS A 3 0.24 -23.55 9.35
C HIS A 3 -1.08 -22.80 9.32
N LYS A 4 -1.03 -21.50 9.04
CA LYS A 4 -2.22 -20.65 8.95
C LYS A 4 -2.19 -19.79 7.70
N THR A 5 -3.29 -19.82 6.95
CA THR A 5 -3.47 -18.96 5.77
C THR A 5 -4.51 -17.90 6.05
N LEU A 6 -4.19 -16.65 5.74
CA LEU A 6 -5.12 -15.52 5.81
C LEU A 6 -5.37 -15.03 4.39
N THR A 7 -6.63 -14.88 3.99
CA THR A 7 -7.01 -14.37 2.67
C THR A 7 -7.93 -13.16 2.82
N LYS A 8 -7.64 -12.10 2.06
CA LYS A 8 -8.45 -10.88 1.98
C LYS A 8 -8.65 -10.48 0.53
N THR A 9 -9.79 -9.86 0.26
CA THR A 9 -10.21 -9.52 -1.10
C THR A 9 -10.69 -8.08 -1.18
N ILE A 10 -10.43 -7.42 -2.31
CA ILE A 10 -10.96 -6.10 -2.64
C ILE A 10 -11.34 -6.00 -4.12
N GLU A 11 -12.45 -5.33 -4.40
CA GLU A 11 -12.89 -5.03 -5.77
C GLU A 11 -12.48 -3.62 -6.19
N LEU A 12 -12.08 -3.49 -7.47
CA LEU A 12 -11.57 -2.27 -8.07
C LEU A 12 -12.10 -2.11 -9.50
N GLY A 13 -12.29 -0.86 -9.94
CA GLY A 13 -12.75 -0.54 -11.30
C GLY A 13 -11.62 -0.47 -12.33
N ILE A 14 -10.47 -1.07 -12.03
CA ILE A 14 -9.30 -1.12 -12.92
C ILE A 14 -9.28 -2.43 -13.69
N ARG A 15 -8.71 -2.42 -14.90
CA ARG A 15 -8.51 -3.65 -15.67
C ARG A 15 -7.47 -4.54 -14.97
N PRO A 16 -7.69 -5.87 -14.90
CA PRO A 16 -6.78 -6.81 -14.26
C PRO A 16 -5.32 -6.64 -14.73
N GLU A 17 -5.10 -6.57 -16.05
CA GLU A 17 -3.74 -6.56 -16.64
C GLU A 17 -2.97 -5.31 -16.22
N ARG A 18 -3.68 -4.20 -16.11
CA ARG A 18 -3.14 -2.92 -15.68
C ARG A 18 -2.83 -2.91 -14.20
N ALA A 19 -3.70 -3.50 -13.37
CA ALA A 19 -3.43 -3.66 -11.94
C ALA A 19 -2.20 -4.52 -11.72
N PHE A 20 -2.09 -5.63 -12.45
CA PHE A 20 -0.96 -6.53 -12.38
C PHE A 20 0.34 -5.84 -12.78
N ALA A 21 0.36 -5.14 -13.92
CA ALA A 21 1.52 -4.37 -14.36
C ALA A 21 1.98 -3.31 -13.35
N LEU A 22 1.06 -2.73 -12.57
CA LEU A 22 1.39 -1.74 -11.54
C LEU A 22 1.97 -2.34 -10.26
N LEU A 23 1.52 -3.56 -9.88
CA LEU A 23 1.99 -4.31 -8.71
C LEU A 23 3.21 -5.19 -8.97
N ARG A 24 3.57 -5.35 -10.24
CA ARG A 24 4.75 -6.06 -10.73
C ARG A 24 6.08 -5.47 -10.20
N ASP A 25 6.07 -4.19 -9.84
CA ASP A 25 7.20 -3.50 -9.22
C ASP A 25 7.30 -3.87 -7.73
N MET A 26 8.25 -4.75 -7.39
CA MET A 26 8.43 -5.28 -6.04
C MET A 26 8.74 -4.21 -5.01
N GLU A 27 9.59 -3.23 -5.36
CA GLU A 27 9.92 -2.15 -4.45
C GLU A 27 8.68 -1.34 -4.10
N ARG A 28 7.90 -1.00 -5.13
CA ARG A 28 6.63 -0.31 -4.95
C ARG A 28 5.64 -1.12 -4.11
N LEU A 29 5.54 -2.42 -4.36
CA LEU A 29 4.63 -3.30 -3.63
C LEU A 29 4.95 -3.32 -2.13
N PHE A 30 6.23 -3.39 -1.76
CA PHE A 30 6.65 -3.30 -0.35
C PHE A 30 6.47 -1.90 0.22
N ARG A 31 6.71 -0.83 -0.55
CA ARG A 31 6.47 0.56 -0.11
C ARG A 31 5.00 0.87 0.16
N LEU A 32 4.08 0.06 -0.39
CA LEU A 32 2.64 0.13 -0.11
C LEU A 32 2.26 -0.58 1.19
N ASP A 33 3.12 -1.42 1.76
CA ASP A 33 2.89 -2.01 3.07
C ASP A 33 3.16 -0.94 4.15
N PRO A 34 2.16 -0.58 4.98
CA PRO A 34 2.36 0.41 6.03
C PRO A 34 3.35 -0.03 7.12
N LYS A 35 3.64 -1.34 7.22
CA LYS A 35 4.54 -1.90 8.22
C LYS A 35 6.01 -1.66 7.90
N TRP A 36 6.37 -1.67 6.62
CA TRP A 36 7.76 -1.74 6.19
C TRP A 36 8.28 -0.37 5.76
N GLU A 37 9.41 0.03 6.36
CA GLU A 37 10.31 0.99 5.74
C GLU A 37 11.25 0.25 4.79
N VAL A 38 11.12 0.54 3.50
CA VAL A 38 11.94 -0.08 2.45
C VAL A 38 13.27 0.68 2.35
N ARG A 39 14.37 0.03 2.75
CA ARG A 39 15.73 0.56 2.59
C ARG A 39 16.26 0.28 1.21
N GLU A 40 16.20 -0.98 0.80
CA GLU A 40 16.70 -1.43 -0.49
C GLU A 40 15.87 -2.61 -1.01
N VAL A 41 15.64 -2.61 -2.32
CA VAL A 41 15.10 -3.76 -3.05
C VAL A 41 15.94 -3.90 -4.31
N SER A 42 16.83 -4.89 -4.32
CA SER A 42 17.74 -5.15 -5.44
C SER A 42 17.38 -6.47 -6.12
N PRO A 43 17.03 -6.46 -7.42
CA PRO A 43 16.78 -7.69 -8.16
C PRO A 43 18.10 -8.46 -8.30
N VAL A 44 18.09 -9.75 -7.98
CA VAL A 44 19.24 -10.64 -8.17
C VAL A 44 19.29 -11.17 -9.60
N ASN A 45 18.12 -11.52 -10.13
CA ASN A 45 17.85 -11.89 -11.53
C ASN A 45 16.58 -11.14 -11.97
N ASP A 46 16.19 -11.15 -13.26
CA ASP A 46 14.88 -10.61 -13.69
C ASP A 46 13.75 -11.43 -13.05
N PRO A 47 13.15 -10.97 -11.93
CA PRO A 47 12.23 -11.80 -11.16
C PRO A 47 10.89 -11.99 -11.87
N ILE A 48 10.69 -11.28 -12.98
CA ILE A 48 9.36 -10.93 -13.42
C ILE A 48 9.03 -11.47 -14.81
N THR A 49 10.02 -11.91 -15.59
CA THR A 49 9.77 -12.67 -16.82
C THR A 49 9.83 -14.17 -16.60
N ASN A 50 10.74 -14.69 -15.78
CA ASN A 50 10.98 -16.13 -15.63
C ASN A 50 10.86 -16.65 -14.19
N GLY A 51 10.42 -15.80 -13.27
CA GLY A 51 10.67 -16.02 -11.84
C GLY A 51 12.13 -15.76 -11.50
N GLY A 52 12.38 -15.33 -10.27
CA GLY A 52 13.73 -15.01 -9.84
C GLY A 52 13.75 -14.62 -8.37
N SER A 53 14.86 -14.01 -7.97
CA SER A 53 15.07 -13.64 -6.58
C SER A 53 15.28 -12.15 -6.43
N VAL A 54 14.82 -11.60 -5.32
CA VAL A 54 14.95 -10.19 -4.97
C VAL A 54 15.52 -10.11 -3.57
N ASN A 55 16.63 -9.39 -3.40
CA ASN A 55 17.13 -9.06 -2.09
C ASN A 55 16.33 -7.89 -1.55
N VAL A 56 15.86 -8.00 -0.31
CA VAL A 56 15.14 -6.94 0.37
C VAL A 56 15.83 -6.59 1.67
N GLU A 57 15.97 -5.29 1.91
CA GLU A 57 16.32 -4.72 3.21
C GLU A 57 15.15 -3.87 3.69
N LEU A 58 14.46 -4.37 4.70
CA LEU A 58 13.27 -3.76 5.29
C LEU A 58 13.52 -3.45 6.76
N VAL A 59 12.88 -2.41 7.27
CA VAL A 59 12.83 -2.11 8.70
C VAL A 59 11.37 -2.08 9.12
N ASP A 60 11.04 -2.80 10.19
CA ASP A 60 9.71 -2.75 10.79
C ASP A 60 9.52 -1.38 11.48
N ASP A 61 8.54 -0.59 11.04
CA ASP A 61 8.34 0.80 11.50
C ASP A 61 7.97 0.90 13.00
N LEU A 62 7.47 -0.19 13.61
CA LEU A 62 7.09 -0.18 15.03
C LEU A 62 8.19 -0.70 15.94
N THR A 63 8.90 -1.73 15.50
CA THR A 63 9.93 -2.39 16.33
C THR A 63 11.34 -1.96 15.99
N GLU A 64 11.53 -1.18 14.93
CA GLU A 64 12.82 -0.77 14.35
C GLU A 64 13.73 -1.96 13.97
N LYS A 65 13.16 -3.16 13.91
CA LYS A 65 13.92 -4.37 13.63
C LYS A 65 14.22 -4.45 12.15
N GLU A 66 15.51 -4.60 11.84
CA GLU A 66 15.96 -4.87 10.48
C GLU A 66 15.59 -6.29 10.04
N TYR A 67 15.16 -6.39 8.80
CA TYR A 67 14.83 -7.63 8.11
C TYR A 67 15.53 -7.64 6.76
N LYS A 68 16.51 -8.54 6.62
CA LYS A 68 17.23 -8.77 5.38
C LYS A 68 16.91 -10.18 4.91
N ASP A 69 16.32 -10.30 3.73
CA ASP A 69 15.98 -11.60 3.16
C ASP A 69 16.16 -11.60 1.64
N GLN A 70 16.40 -12.79 1.09
CA GLN A 70 16.33 -13.04 -0.33
C GLN A 70 14.98 -13.71 -0.60
N LEU A 71 14.11 -13.02 -1.34
CA LEU A 71 12.77 -13.50 -1.64
C LEU A 71 12.75 -14.19 -3.00
N GLU A 72 12.06 -15.32 -3.10
CA GLU A 72 11.77 -15.94 -4.40
C GLU A 72 10.44 -15.41 -4.92
N VAL A 73 10.45 -14.91 -6.14
CA VAL A 73 9.28 -14.34 -6.82
C VAL A 73 8.96 -15.21 -8.01
N THR A 74 7.75 -15.74 -8.05
CA THR A 74 7.27 -16.58 -9.15
C THR A 74 6.00 -15.94 -9.72
N PRO A 75 6.07 -15.32 -10.91
CA PRO A 75 4.88 -14.95 -11.65
C PRO A 75 4.23 -16.22 -12.20
N SER A 76 2.92 -16.36 -12.05
CA SER A 76 2.17 -17.43 -12.73
C SER A 76 1.68 -16.89 -14.08
N GLY A 77 1.93 -17.59 -15.18
CA GLY A 77 1.59 -17.11 -16.53
C GLY A 77 0.10 -17.15 -16.87
N ASP A 78 -0.65 -18.10 -16.29
CA ASP A 78 -2.06 -18.33 -16.65
C ASP A 78 -3.06 -17.39 -15.95
N HIS A 79 -2.63 -16.77 -14.85
CA HIS A 79 -3.43 -15.84 -14.06
C HIS A 79 -2.50 -14.74 -13.58
N GLU A 80 -2.97 -13.49 -13.52
CA GLU A 80 -2.25 -12.34 -12.98
C GLU A 80 -1.97 -12.52 -11.48
N ARG A 81 -1.04 -13.42 -11.20
CA ARG A 81 -0.73 -13.96 -9.90
C ARG A 81 0.76 -13.82 -9.68
N LEU A 82 1.08 -13.22 -8.55
CA LEU A 82 2.43 -13.01 -8.05
C LEU A 82 2.57 -13.81 -6.74
N GLU A 83 3.45 -14.79 -6.74
CA GLU A 83 3.82 -15.52 -5.52
C GLU A 83 5.19 -15.04 -5.03
N ILE A 84 5.26 -14.71 -3.76
CA ILE A 84 6.48 -14.26 -3.07
C ILE A 84 6.73 -15.23 -1.92
N ARG A 85 7.87 -15.91 -1.94
CA ARG A 85 8.30 -16.82 -0.88
C ARG A 85 9.38 -16.16 -0.04
N TYR A 86 9.21 -16.31 1.27
CA TYR A 86 10.10 -15.77 2.29
C TYR A 86 10.91 -16.92 2.88
N ASN A 87 12.22 -16.73 2.97
CA ASN A 87 13.11 -17.73 3.54
C ASN A 87 13.18 -17.60 5.06
N GLN A 88 12.92 -16.41 5.58
CA GLN A 88 13.00 -16.12 7.01
C GLN A 88 11.69 -15.63 7.63
N GLY A 89 11.55 -15.84 8.94
CA GLY A 89 10.38 -15.40 9.71
C GLY A 89 9.19 -16.36 9.66
N TRP A 90 8.09 -15.93 10.27
CA TRP A 90 6.84 -16.72 10.35
C TRP A 90 6.02 -16.63 9.07
N LYS A 91 6.13 -15.53 8.31
CA LYS A 91 5.54 -15.41 6.98
C LYS A 91 6.33 -16.29 6.03
N LYS A 92 5.65 -17.16 5.27
CA LYS A 92 6.30 -18.10 4.34
C LYS A 92 5.97 -17.79 2.90
N ILE A 93 4.71 -17.45 2.61
CA ILE A 93 4.27 -17.17 1.25
C ILE A 93 3.29 -16.01 1.29
N THR A 94 3.44 -15.07 0.36
CA THR A 94 2.43 -14.10 -0.02
C THR A 94 2.01 -14.37 -1.46
N VAL A 95 0.72 -14.52 -1.70
CA VAL A 95 0.14 -14.67 -3.03
C VAL A 95 -0.78 -13.49 -3.28
N ILE A 96 -0.47 -12.71 -4.31
CA ILE A 96 -1.36 -11.68 -4.84
C ILE A 96 -1.93 -12.22 -6.13
N GLU A 97 -3.24 -12.34 -6.20
CA GLU A 97 -3.94 -12.82 -7.38
C GLU A 97 -4.96 -11.79 -7.81
N ILE A 98 -4.93 -11.45 -9.09
CA ILE A 98 -5.86 -10.50 -9.70
C ILE A 98 -6.73 -11.28 -10.67
N ARG A 99 -8.04 -11.15 -10.51
CA ARG A 99 -9.04 -11.80 -11.35
C ARG A 99 -9.98 -10.75 -11.96
N PRO A 100 -10.55 -10.99 -13.14
CA PRO A 100 -11.63 -10.15 -13.64
C PRO A 100 -12.84 -10.22 -12.69
N SER A 101 -13.48 -9.07 -12.44
CA SER A 101 -14.78 -8.96 -11.77
C SER A 101 -15.66 -8.01 -12.61
N GLY A 102 -16.98 -8.11 -12.52
CA GLY A 102 -17.92 -7.53 -13.50
C GLY A 102 -17.69 -6.05 -13.86
N SER A 103 -17.13 -5.23 -12.96
CA SER A 103 -16.82 -3.81 -13.18
C SER A 103 -15.33 -3.47 -13.32
N GLY A 104 -14.43 -4.46 -13.30
CA GLY A 104 -12.98 -4.28 -13.36
C GLY A 104 -12.22 -5.52 -12.90
N SER A 105 -11.61 -5.45 -11.71
CA SER A 105 -10.75 -6.50 -11.16
C SER A 105 -11.03 -6.75 -9.69
N CYS A 106 -10.84 -7.99 -9.26
CA CYS A 106 -10.86 -8.44 -7.90
C CYS A 106 -9.44 -8.86 -7.50
N ILE A 107 -8.90 -8.29 -6.42
CA ILE A 107 -7.56 -8.62 -5.92
C ILE A 107 -7.71 -9.45 -4.65
N ASN A 108 -7.14 -10.65 -4.68
CA ASN A 108 -6.99 -11.54 -3.54
C ASN A 108 -5.55 -11.47 -3.04
N LEU A 109 -5.39 -11.10 -1.77
CA LEU A 109 -4.14 -11.19 -1.04
C LEU A 109 -4.24 -12.37 -0.08
N SER A 110 -3.42 -13.39 -0.28
CA SER A 110 -3.32 -14.56 0.59
C SER A 110 -1.93 -14.66 1.19
N GLU A 111 -1.85 -14.90 2.49
CA GLU A 111 -0.58 -14.99 3.22
C GLU A 111 -0.58 -16.28 4.05
N ALA A 112 0.46 -17.09 3.86
CA ALA A 112 0.67 -18.32 4.60
C ALA A 112 1.77 -18.12 5.66
N TYR A 113 1.46 -18.53 6.88
CA TYR A 113 2.32 -18.41 8.05
C TYR A 113 2.63 -19.77 8.66
N ALA A 114 3.86 -19.96 9.13
CA ALA A 114 4.28 -21.06 10.00
C ALA A 114 4.50 -20.51 11.41
N LEU A 115 3.49 -20.68 12.26
CA LEU A 115 3.44 -20.12 13.60
C LEU A 115 3.88 -21.16 14.65
N PRO A 116 4.55 -20.74 15.74
CA PRO A 116 4.70 -21.56 16.94
C PRO A 116 3.35 -22.01 17.52
N GLU A 117 3.32 -23.12 18.25
CA GLU A 117 2.07 -23.66 18.85
C GLU A 117 1.55 -22.83 20.03
N ASP A 118 2.43 -22.07 20.68
CA ASP A 118 2.16 -21.20 21.82
C ASP A 118 1.76 -19.76 21.42
N VAL A 119 1.48 -19.52 20.15
CA VAL A 119 1.11 -18.18 19.66
C VAL A 119 -0.19 -17.70 20.31
N LYS A 120 -0.11 -16.54 20.95
CA LYS A 120 -1.26 -15.87 21.57
C LYS A 120 -2.34 -15.56 20.52
N PRO A 121 -3.64 -15.79 20.81
CA PRO A 121 -4.73 -15.50 19.87
C PRO A 121 -4.72 -14.07 19.29
N GLY A 122 -4.37 -13.08 20.10
CA GLY A 122 -4.28 -11.67 19.67
C GLY A 122 -3.24 -11.40 18.58
N HIS A 123 -2.22 -12.26 18.46
CA HIS A 123 -1.20 -12.11 17.42
C HIS A 123 -1.77 -12.38 16.02
N ILE A 124 -2.63 -13.38 15.88
CA ILE A 124 -3.28 -13.71 14.61
C ILE A 124 -4.19 -12.57 14.16
N GLU A 125 -4.93 -11.97 15.10
CA GLU A 125 -5.79 -10.83 14.81
C GLU A 125 -4.96 -9.60 14.37
N HIS A 126 -3.79 -9.41 14.98
CA HIS A 126 -2.83 -8.40 14.55
C HIS A 126 -2.39 -8.61 13.10
N LEU A 127 -1.95 -9.83 12.73
CA LEU A 127 -1.55 -10.15 11.35
C LEU A 127 -2.69 -9.92 10.35
N SER A 128 -3.92 -10.31 10.69
CA SER A 128 -5.10 -10.06 9.85
C SER A 128 -5.37 -8.55 9.65
N ARG A 129 -5.11 -7.72 10.68
CA ARG A 129 -5.23 -6.26 10.58
C ARG A 129 -4.15 -5.67 9.69
N GLU A 130 -2.89 -6.07 9.85
CA GLU A 130 -1.79 -5.67 8.99
C GLU A 130 -2.09 -6.00 7.51
N GLN A 131 -2.48 -7.24 7.22
CA GLN A 131 -2.86 -7.68 5.87
C GLN A 131 -3.99 -6.83 5.28
N THR A 132 -4.99 -6.50 6.10
CA THR A 132 -6.12 -5.67 5.66
C THR A 132 -5.68 -4.24 5.35
N GLN A 133 -4.76 -3.66 6.14
CA GLN A 133 -4.23 -2.32 5.90
C GLN A 133 -3.35 -2.28 4.65
N TRP A 134 -2.54 -3.31 4.42
CA TRP A 134 -1.75 -3.43 3.21
C TRP A 134 -2.63 -3.54 1.96
N LEU A 135 -3.65 -4.41 1.99
CA LEU A 135 -4.60 -4.54 0.87
C LEU A 135 -5.36 -3.23 0.60
N LYS A 136 -5.75 -2.51 1.64
CA LYS A 136 -6.37 -1.18 1.50
C LYS A 136 -5.42 -0.18 0.82
N SER A 137 -4.14 -0.18 1.20
CA SER A 137 -3.13 0.70 0.63
C SER A 137 -2.87 0.39 -0.85
N ILE A 138 -2.78 -0.90 -1.21
CA ILE A 138 -2.75 -1.38 -2.59
C ILE A 138 -3.98 -0.88 -3.36
N GLY A 139 -5.19 -1.08 -2.81
CA GLY A 139 -6.42 -0.66 -3.45
C GLY A 139 -6.50 0.85 -3.67
N GLN A 140 -6.10 1.66 -2.68
CA GLN A 140 -6.05 3.13 -2.81
C GLN A 140 -5.07 3.57 -3.89
N TYR A 141 -3.89 2.96 -3.93
CA TYR A 141 -2.90 3.22 -4.97
C TYR A 141 -3.46 2.92 -6.36
N LEU A 142 -4.06 1.74 -6.56
CA LEU A 142 -4.63 1.35 -7.85
C LEU A 142 -5.83 2.21 -8.26
N ARG A 143 -6.65 2.68 -7.32
CA ARG A 143 -7.74 3.63 -7.59
C ARG A 143 -7.24 4.93 -8.22
N LEU A 144 -6.03 5.38 -7.90
CA LEU A 144 -5.44 6.55 -8.58
C LEU A 144 -5.30 6.32 -10.10
N TYR A 145 -5.18 5.07 -10.52
CA TYR A 145 -4.98 4.67 -11.92
C TYR A 145 -6.26 4.37 -12.70
N GLU A 146 -7.43 4.30 -12.05
CA GLU A 146 -8.73 4.03 -12.71
C GLU A 146 -9.15 5.12 -13.71
N LYS A 147 -8.95 6.40 -13.37
CA LYS A 147 -9.38 7.55 -14.20
C LYS A 147 -8.22 8.50 -14.48
N SER A 148 -8.14 9.03 -15.69
CA SER A 148 -7.07 9.91 -16.18
C SER A 148 -7.37 11.41 -16.04
N THR A 149 -8.10 11.82 -15.00
CA THR A 149 -8.34 13.25 -14.74
C THR A 149 -7.02 13.97 -14.41
N LEU A 150 -6.87 15.24 -14.81
CA LEU A 150 -5.68 16.07 -14.51
C LEU A 150 -5.27 16.04 -13.03
N TYR A 151 -6.24 16.14 -12.13
CA TYR A 151 -6.02 16.00 -10.69
C TYR A 151 -5.39 14.65 -10.31
N ARG A 152 -5.88 13.54 -10.88
CA ARG A 152 -5.33 12.20 -10.62
C ARG A 152 -3.94 12.04 -11.22
N LEU A 153 -3.63 12.67 -12.35
CA LEU A 153 -2.28 12.66 -12.93
C LEU A 153 -1.27 13.37 -12.01
N LEU A 154 -1.62 14.53 -11.48
CA LEU A 154 -0.80 15.24 -10.50
C LEU A 154 -0.60 14.40 -9.24
N MET A 155 -1.67 13.79 -8.72
CA MET A 155 -1.61 12.92 -7.54
C MET A 155 -0.78 11.67 -7.77
N ARG A 156 -0.80 11.07 -8.97
CA ARG A 156 0.11 9.95 -9.31
C ARG A 156 1.57 10.38 -9.26
N ARG A 157 1.89 11.56 -9.79
CA ARG A 157 3.27 12.09 -9.77
C ARG A 157 3.73 12.37 -8.34
N LEU A 158 2.87 12.96 -7.51
CA LEU A 158 3.15 13.20 -6.09
C LEU A 158 3.31 11.88 -5.33
N MET A 159 2.41 10.92 -5.55
CA MET A 159 2.45 9.61 -4.91
C MET A 159 3.74 8.85 -5.25
N ASN A 160 4.10 8.79 -6.53
CA ASN A 160 5.29 8.04 -6.98
C ASN A 160 6.60 8.73 -6.63
N GLY A 161 6.66 10.06 -6.68
CA GLY A 161 7.91 10.80 -6.45
C GLY A 161 8.21 11.09 -4.98
N ILE A 162 7.17 11.47 -4.22
CA ILE A 162 7.34 12.00 -2.86
C ILE A 162 6.78 11.02 -1.83
N TRP A 163 5.56 10.53 -2.04
CA TRP A 163 4.89 9.75 -1.00
C TRP A 163 5.50 8.36 -0.80
N LEU A 164 5.75 7.64 -1.90
CA LEU A 164 6.30 6.28 -1.84
C LEU A 164 7.77 6.27 -1.39
N THR A 165 8.52 7.33 -1.65
CA THR A 165 9.91 7.48 -1.23
C THR A 165 10.05 7.80 0.26
N MET A 166 9.02 8.40 0.87
CA MET A 166 8.97 8.67 2.31
C MET A 166 8.81 7.39 3.15
N THR A 167 9.44 7.41 4.33
CA THR A 167 9.25 6.38 5.36
C THR A 167 7.83 6.43 5.94
N PRO A 168 7.29 5.34 6.51
CA PRO A 168 5.95 5.37 7.10
C PRO A 168 5.80 6.45 8.18
N SER A 169 6.83 6.62 9.01
CA SER A 169 6.93 7.71 9.98
C SER A 169 6.86 9.11 9.36
N GLN A 170 7.59 9.37 8.27
CA GLN A 170 7.51 10.65 7.55
C GLN A 170 6.12 10.89 6.95
N ARG A 171 5.45 9.86 6.42
CA ARG A 171 4.07 9.98 5.90
C ARG A 171 3.08 10.38 6.99
N ARG A 172 3.21 9.82 8.21
CA ARG A 172 2.39 10.20 9.36
C ARG A 172 2.57 11.68 9.71
N ILE A 173 3.82 12.14 9.78
CA ILE A 173 4.14 13.55 10.06
C ILE A 173 3.59 14.46 8.96
N ALA A 174 3.78 14.09 7.69
CA ALA A 174 3.26 14.83 6.55
C ALA A 174 1.73 14.96 6.60
N LEU A 175 1.01 13.90 6.96
CA LEU A 175 -0.45 13.96 7.16
C LEU A 175 -0.85 14.93 8.26
N ILE A 176 -0.15 14.90 9.41
CA ILE A 176 -0.42 15.84 10.51
C ILE A 176 -0.22 17.28 10.03
N ILE A 177 0.87 17.56 9.34
CA ILE A 177 1.15 18.89 8.77
C ILE A 177 0.03 19.30 7.80
N ILE A 178 -0.37 18.42 6.87
CA ILE A 178 -1.45 18.70 5.91
C ILE A 178 -2.76 19.01 6.63
N ILE A 179 -3.11 18.25 7.67
CA ILE A 179 -4.34 18.45 8.45
C ILE A 179 -4.30 19.80 9.16
N ILE A 180 -3.17 20.15 9.80
CA ILE A 180 -2.99 21.44 10.46
C ILE A 180 -3.14 22.58 9.45
N GLN A 181 -2.47 22.50 8.30
CA GLN A 181 -2.54 23.52 7.25
C GLN A 181 -3.95 23.66 6.67
N ALA A 182 -4.66 22.55 6.46
CA ALA A 182 -6.05 22.57 6.00
C ALA A 182 -6.97 23.26 7.03
N GLY A 183 -6.79 22.97 8.32
CA GLY A 183 -7.51 23.63 9.40
C GLY A 183 -7.25 25.13 9.45
N THR A 184 -5.99 25.54 9.27
CA THR A 184 -5.60 26.95 9.19
C THR A 184 -6.27 27.65 8.00
N LEU A 185 -6.20 27.10 6.80
CA LEU A 185 -6.84 27.67 5.61
C LEU A 185 -8.35 27.80 5.77
N LEU A 186 -9.00 26.81 6.40
CA LEU A 186 -10.43 26.85 6.67
C LEU A 186 -10.79 27.97 7.65
N ALA A 187 -10.03 28.14 8.72
CA ALA A 187 -10.25 29.23 9.68
C ALA A 187 -10.06 30.61 9.03
N PHE A 188 -9.01 30.80 8.22
CA PHE A 188 -8.80 32.03 7.46
C PHE A 188 -9.94 32.29 6.47
N GLY A 189 -10.39 31.26 5.74
CA GLY A 189 -11.51 31.36 4.80
C GLY A 189 -12.81 31.78 5.48
N LEU A 190 -13.13 31.20 6.64
CA LEU A 190 -14.30 31.59 7.44
C LEU A 190 -14.18 33.03 7.95
N GLY A 191 -13.01 33.44 8.46
CA GLY A 191 -12.77 34.81 8.90
C GLY A 191 -12.96 35.83 7.77
N ALA A 192 -12.38 35.56 6.61
CA ALA A 192 -12.54 36.40 5.42
C ALA A 192 -14.00 36.48 4.96
N LEU A 193 -14.72 35.35 4.97
CA LEU A 193 -16.14 35.29 4.61
C LEU A 193 -17.01 36.13 5.56
N LEU A 194 -16.77 36.05 6.88
CA LEU A 194 -17.50 36.83 7.86
C LEU A 194 -17.27 38.33 7.70
N ILE A 195 -16.03 38.75 7.43
CA ILE A 195 -15.69 40.16 7.16
C ILE A 195 -16.37 40.63 5.88
N TRP A 196 -16.31 39.83 4.82
CA TRP A 196 -16.96 40.15 3.55
C TRP A 196 -18.47 40.29 3.68
N LEU A 197 -19.12 39.37 4.42
CA LEU A 197 -20.56 39.42 4.69
C LEU A 197 -20.94 40.68 5.48
N LYS A 198 -20.14 41.05 6.49
CA LYS A 198 -20.36 42.27 7.27
C LYS A 198 -20.30 43.52 6.39
N LEU A 199 -19.28 43.64 5.54
CA LEU A 199 -19.14 44.77 4.61
C LEU A 199 -20.28 44.85 3.61
N LEU A 200 -20.76 43.71 3.13
CA LEU A 200 -21.89 43.65 2.21
C LEU A 200 -23.19 44.14 2.86
N ILE A 201 -23.44 43.75 4.12
CA ILE A 201 -24.60 44.24 4.88
C ILE A 201 -24.51 45.76 5.09
N GLU A 202 -23.34 46.28 5.47
CA GLU A 202 -23.11 47.73 5.64
C GLU A 202 -23.25 48.52 4.33
N SER A 203 -23.02 47.91 3.17
CA SER A 203 -23.19 48.57 1.87
C SER A 203 -24.64 48.64 1.36
N VAL A 204 -25.53 47.82 1.95
CA VAL A 204 -26.95 47.71 1.53
C VAL A 204 -27.87 48.52 2.45
N LEU A 205 -27.43 48.81 3.67
CA LEU A 205 -28.11 49.68 4.66
C LEU A 205 -27.73 51.15 4.48
#